data_AF-A0A7X7KWK0-F1
#
_entry.id   AF-A0A7X7KWK0-F1
#
_cell.length_a   1.000
_cell.length_b   1.000
_cell.length_c   1.000
_cell.angle_alpha   90.00
_cell.angle_beta   90.00
_cell.angle_gamma   90.00
#
_symmetry.space_group_name_H-M   'P 1'
#
loop_
_entity.id
_entity.type
_entity.pdbx_description
1 polymer ?
#
loop_
_entity_poly.entity_id
_entity_poly.type
_entity_poly.pdbx_seq_one_letter_code
_entity_poly.pdbx_strand_id
1 'polypeptide(L)'
;TADGGVPADRGGGGAGGRIAFATTGNTFTGVLRARGATGLADACPARHGTFNFPTNAPDMDLVVSNDIAFPPGTNWCFRSLTVTNGARVEIQSHVGTAAALYTNEIASRIRVVNDVTITAGATVAADGLGYPENQGEGRGGRGSYGDGGGGGYGGRGGLPNTSRGGDTYGRADQPDRLGSGGGNPQSDQQGGFGGGAVLLDAGGRITVEGNITAHGGWGNYRSGGGSGGSIWLKAAEITGGGLIAADGGKGIADAAIVRGSGGGGGRIALDTPSNLFGGIIRAKGHPSGVHPGHHGTYMFRPDADKDLVIEHDIALPPGTNWVFRSLTVTNGSTFEIQSVPGTADLNYTNELASRLLLIEDLFVASNATLSANSLGYRHTSGPGAGTVGNNGGAGASHGGLGGTGAAGTVRPVYGDPLAPGLLGSGGAGDGSTPQYGGSGGGALILAAGGRAVVEGSLTAHGGDANPGTAPSTTSRAGGGSGGSVWLVAPAIAGRGAIGADGGKGTPTSTTTGGGGGAGGRILLAYGRVADLERRAKDAIVTDTRPSNLDFDGLVTVAGASGFTPGEAGTVRYLYLPPPTGTLFMVR
;
A
#
# COMPACT_ATOMS: atom_id res chain seq x y z
N THR A 1 38.50 -14.34 0.27
CA THR A 1 37.13 -14.43 0.83
C THR A 1 37.18 -13.97 2.28
N ALA A 2 36.06 -13.49 2.83
CA ALA A 2 35.93 -13.02 4.21
C ALA A 2 34.58 -13.45 4.78
N ASP A 3 34.31 -14.75 4.80
CA ASP A 3 33.01 -15.28 5.24
C ASP A 3 32.92 -15.39 6.77
N GLY A 4 31.73 -15.18 7.29
CA GLY A 4 31.42 -15.38 8.70
C GLY A 4 31.28 -16.86 9.06
N GLY A 5 31.57 -17.18 10.32
CA GLY A 5 31.51 -18.55 10.83
C GLY A 5 30.08 -19.07 11.01
N VAL A 6 29.86 -20.34 10.69
CA VAL A 6 28.61 -21.04 10.99
C VAL A 6 28.63 -21.49 12.45
N PRO A 7 27.59 -21.19 13.26
CA PRO A 7 27.55 -21.57 14.67
C PRO A 7 27.40 -23.08 14.80
N ALA A 8 28.05 -23.65 15.83
CA ALA A 8 27.98 -25.09 16.10
C ALA A 8 26.66 -25.54 16.76
N ASP A 9 25.97 -24.65 17.48
CA ASP A 9 24.67 -24.86 18.15
C ASP A 9 23.92 -23.53 18.30
N ARG A 10 22.57 -23.56 18.38
CA ARG A 10 21.54 -22.51 18.70
C ARG A 10 21.91 -21.00 18.66
N GLY A 11 22.90 -20.61 17.87
CA GLY A 11 23.44 -19.25 17.79
C GLY A 11 23.18 -18.60 16.43
N GLY A 12 23.34 -17.28 16.38
CA GLY A 12 23.33 -16.53 15.11
C GLY A 12 24.59 -16.78 14.29
N GLY A 13 24.47 -16.65 12.96
CA GLY A 13 25.63 -16.69 12.07
C GLY A 13 26.65 -15.58 12.34
N GLY A 14 27.94 -15.84 12.08
CA GLY A 14 28.94 -14.77 12.02
C GLY A 14 28.74 -13.87 10.80
N ALA A 15 28.97 -12.57 10.94
CA ALA A 15 28.92 -11.63 9.82
C ALA A 15 30.15 -11.80 8.90
N GLY A 16 29.99 -11.47 7.61
CA GLY A 16 31.13 -11.41 6.69
C GLY A 16 32.07 -10.23 7.01
N GLY A 17 33.36 -10.39 6.69
CA GLY A 17 34.38 -9.35 6.85
C GLY A 17 34.38 -8.29 5.75
N ARG A 18 35.29 -7.31 5.83
CA ARG A 18 35.40 -6.20 4.87
C ARG A 18 36.56 -6.41 3.91
N ILE A 19 36.33 -6.24 2.61
CA ILE A 19 37.35 -6.35 1.56
C ILE A 19 37.40 -5.02 0.80
N ALA A 20 38.56 -4.35 0.80
CA ALA A 20 38.75 -3.09 0.09
C ALA A 20 39.73 -3.25 -1.08
N PHE A 21 39.38 -2.71 -2.24
CA PHE A 21 40.25 -2.64 -3.41
C PHE A 21 40.78 -1.22 -3.57
N ALA A 22 42.09 -1.10 -3.76
CA ALA A 22 42.76 0.19 -3.93
C ALA A 22 42.96 0.58 -5.42
N THR A 23 42.46 -0.21 -6.37
CA THR A 23 42.75 -0.03 -7.80
C THR A 23 41.49 0.35 -8.58
N THR A 24 41.64 1.19 -9.61
CA THR A 24 40.56 1.64 -10.52
C THR A 24 40.32 0.68 -11.69
N GLY A 25 41.27 -0.23 -11.94
CA GLY A 25 41.09 -1.39 -12.81
C GLY A 25 40.99 -2.65 -11.97
N ASN A 26 39.91 -3.40 -12.14
CA ASN A 26 39.79 -4.73 -11.56
C ASN A 26 39.58 -5.77 -12.66
N THR A 27 40.66 -6.43 -13.07
CA THR A 27 40.62 -7.59 -13.99
C THR A 27 40.54 -8.92 -13.22
N PHE A 28 40.26 -8.88 -11.91
CA PHE A 28 40.17 -10.08 -11.10
C PHE A 28 39.00 -10.96 -11.54
N THR A 29 39.31 -12.13 -12.08
CA THR A 29 38.35 -13.15 -12.50
C THR A 29 38.11 -14.23 -11.45
N GLY A 30 38.73 -14.10 -10.26
CA GLY A 30 38.59 -15.06 -9.17
C GLY A 30 37.32 -14.85 -8.32
N VAL A 31 37.20 -15.63 -7.25
CA VAL A 31 36.03 -15.56 -6.34
C VAL A 31 36.20 -14.45 -5.31
N LEU A 32 35.31 -13.46 -5.37
CA LEU A 32 35.08 -12.47 -4.30
C LEU A 32 33.89 -12.91 -3.46
N ARG A 33 34.10 -13.15 -2.17
CA ARG A 33 33.05 -13.66 -1.27
C ARG A 33 33.26 -13.10 0.13
N ALA A 34 32.23 -12.48 0.69
CA ALA A 34 32.19 -12.08 2.09
C ALA A 34 30.78 -12.36 2.62
N ARG A 35 30.43 -13.63 2.80
CA ARG A 35 29.08 -14.02 3.22
C ARG A 35 28.92 -13.99 4.72
N GLY A 36 27.78 -13.49 5.18
CA GLY A 36 27.33 -13.83 6.53
C GLY A 36 26.89 -15.29 6.56
N ALA A 37 27.06 -15.95 7.70
CA ALA A 37 26.57 -17.31 7.88
C ALA A 37 25.05 -17.32 8.10
N THR A 38 24.39 -18.38 7.64
CA THR A 38 23.01 -18.69 7.99
C THR A 38 22.96 -19.18 9.44
N GLY A 39 22.07 -18.65 10.27
CA GLY A 39 21.74 -19.26 11.55
C GLY A 39 20.95 -20.57 11.37
N LEU A 40 20.83 -21.37 12.43
CA LEU A 40 19.86 -22.48 12.46
C LEU A 40 18.43 -21.91 12.58
N ALA A 41 17.40 -22.72 12.26
CA ALA A 41 15.99 -22.32 12.18
C ALA A 41 15.57 -21.27 13.24
N ASP A 42 14.88 -20.22 12.78
CA ASP A 42 14.41 -19.04 13.53
C ASP A 42 15.45 -17.95 13.87
N ALA A 43 16.74 -18.11 13.54
CA ALA A 43 17.74 -17.04 13.68
C ALA A 43 17.88 -16.19 12.40
N CYS A 44 17.99 -14.86 12.57
CA CYS A 44 18.27 -13.95 11.45
C CYS A 44 19.60 -14.33 10.78
N PRO A 45 19.66 -14.43 9.44
CA PRO A 45 20.93 -14.60 8.72
C PRO A 45 21.89 -13.48 9.10
N ALA A 46 23.18 -13.80 9.23
CA ALA A 46 24.17 -12.77 9.47
C ALA A 46 24.34 -11.91 8.22
N ARG A 47 24.64 -10.62 8.41
CA ARG A 47 24.85 -9.69 7.30
C ARG A 47 26.06 -10.10 6.46
N HIS A 48 25.94 -9.93 5.15
CA HIS A 48 27.06 -10.09 4.25
C HIS A 48 28.14 -9.02 4.55
N GLY A 49 29.39 -9.41 4.43
CA GLY A 49 30.53 -8.53 4.55
C GLY A 49 30.64 -7.56 3.36
N THR A 50 31.22 -6.39 3.61
CA THR A 50 31.18 -5.28 2.66
C THR A 50 32.40 -5.22 1.77
N PHE A 51 32.17 -4.88 0.50
CA PHE A 51 33.22 -4.59 -0.45
C PHE A 51 33.34 -3.08 -0.66
N ASN A 52 34.56 -2.57 -0.63
CA ASN A 52 34.84 -1.16 -0.88
C ASN A 52 35.70 -1.02 -2.15
N PHE A 53 35.13 -0.46 -3.21
CA PHE A 53 35.83 -0.05 -4.43
C PHE A 53 36.14 1.45 -4.39
N PRO A 54 37.03 1.99 -5.22
CA PRO A 54 37.16 3.43 -5.37
C PRO A 54 35.80 4.04 -5.75
N THR A 55 35.31 5.01 -4.96
CA THR A 55 33.94 5.57 -5.04
C THR A 55 33.64 6.35 -6.32
N ASN A 56 34.61 6.46 -7.22
CA ASN A 56 34.49 7.13 -8.51
C ASN A 56 35.31 6.38 -9.57
N ALA A 57 34.82 5.22 -10.01
CA ALA A 57 35.45 4.39 -11.04
C ALA A 57 34.54 4.27 -12.29
N PRO A 58 34.22 5.39 -12.98
CA PRO A 58 33.30 5.40 -14.12
C PRO A 58 33.79 4.58 -15.33
N ASP A 59 35.05 4.13 -15.33
CA ASP A 59 35.65 3.30 -16.38
C ASP A 59 35.61 1.79 -16.07
N MET A 60 35.25 1.40 -14.84
CA MET A 60 35.29 0.01 -14.38
C MET A 60 33.99 -0.73 -14.68
N ASP A 61 34.10 -1.88 -15.37
CA ASP A 61 33.00 -2.84 -15.46
C ASP A 61 33.01 -3.72 -14.21
N LEU A 62 31.90 -3.76 -13.48
CA LEU A 62 31.74 -4.64 -12.33
C LEU A 62 30.89 -5.85 -12.69
N VAL A 63 31.49 -7.05 -12.62
CA VAL A 63 30.77 -8.33 -12.72
C VAL A 63 30.74 -8.99 -11.35
N VAL A 64 29.54 -9.23 -10.83
CA VAL A 64 29.29 -9.89 -9.55
C VAL A 64 28.77 -11.29 -9.82
N SER A 65 29.60 -12.30 -9.56
CA SER A 65 29.27 -13.74 -9.78
C SER A 65 29.14 -14.54 -8.48
N ASN A 66 29.27 -13.86 -7.33
CA ASN A 66 29.21 -14.41 -5.98
C ASN A 66 28.60 -13.36 -5.03
N ASP A 67 28.15 -13.79 -3.85
CA ASP A 67 27.48 -12.88 -2.91
C ASP A 67 28.42 -11.79 -2.35
N ILE A 68 27.95 -10.55 -2.44
CA ILE A 68 28.63 -9.35 -1.94
C ILE A 68 27.65 -8.43 -1.19
N ALA A 69 28.15 -7.54 -0.35
CA ALA A 69 27.40 -6.38 0.13
C ALA A 69 28.07 -5.06 -0.22
N PHE A 70 27.25 -4.07 -0.57
CA PHE A 70 27.66 -2.67 -0.58
C PHE A 70 27.38 -2.04 0.78
N PRO A 71 28.37 -1.40 1.42
CA PRO A 71 28.19 -0.71 2.70
C PRO A 71 27.25 0.49 2.57
N PRO A 72 26.64 0.94 3.70
CA PRO A 72 25.74 2.08 3.70
C PRO A 72 26.43 3.40 3.38
N GLY A 73 25.67 4.32 2.80
CA GLY A 73 26.05 5.71 2.60
C GLY A 73 27.20 5.97 1.63
N THR A 74 27.49 5.00 0.76
CA THR A 74 28.48 5.16 -0.30
C THR A 74 27.76 5.33 -1.63
N ASN A 75 28.18 6.34 -2.42
CA ASN A 75 27.78 6.44 -3.82
C ASN A 75 28.76 5.62 -4.65
N TRP A 76 28.25 4.57 -5.28
CA TRP A 76 29.02 3.72 -6.18
C TRP A 76 28.93 4.24 -7.60
N CYS A 77 30.05 4.27 -8.32
CA CYS A 77 30.09 4.66 -9.72
C CYS A 77 30.88 3.62 -10.52
N PHE A 78 30.24 3.02 -11.53
CA PHE A 78 30.81 2.01 -12.42
C PHE A 78 30.52 2.35 -13.89
N ARG A 79 31.30 1.81 -14.82
CA ARG A 79 30.98 1.85 -16.25
C ARG A 79 29.78 0.96 -16.57
N SER A 80 29.82 -0.30 -16.18
CA SER A 80 28.69 -1.24 -16.26
C SER A 80 28.59 -2.09 -15.00
N LEU A 81 27.39 -2.63 -14.72
CA LEU A 81 27.17 -3.59 -13.64
C LEU A 81 26.48 -4.84 -14.18
N THR A 82 27.06 -6.02 -13.96
CA THR A 82 26.42 -7.30 -14.25
C THR A 82 26.38 -8.15 -13.00
N VAL A 83 25.18 -8.54 -12.54
CA VAL A 83 24.98 -9.50 -11.44
C VAL A 83 24.54 -10.83 -12.06
N THR A 84 25.30 -11.88 -11.83
CA THR A 84 25.17 -13.15 -12.54
C THR A 84 25.40 -14.36 -11.64
N ASN A 85 25.24 -15.57 -12.20
CA ASN A 85 25.55 -16.84 -11.54
C ASN A 85 24.83 -17.03 -10.19
N GLY A 86 23.59 -16.54 -10.08
CA GLY A 86 22.81 -16.63 -8.85
C GLY A 86 23.31 -15.76 -7.69
N ALA A 87 24.23 -14.81 -7.95
CA ALA A 87 24.81 -13.98 -6.91
C ALA A 87 23.78 -13.07 -6.22
N ARG A 88 23.93 -12.88 -4.91
CA ARG A 88 23.21 -11.87 -4.12
C ARG A 88 24.07 -10.64 -3.87
N VAL A 89 23.61 -9.48 -4.32
CA VAL A 89 24.14 -8.16 -3.97
C VAL A 89 23.26 -7.57 -2.87
N GLU A 90 23.77 -7.49 -1.65
CA GLU A 90 23.09 -6.82 -0.54
C GLU A 90 23.40 -5.32 -0.54
N ILE A 91 22.36 -4.48 -0.52
CA ILE A 91 22.47 -3.03 -0.40
C ILE A 91 22.21 -2.65 1.06
N GLN A 92 23.29 -2.43 1.82
CA GLN A 92 23.15 -2.06 3.22
C GLN A 92 22.76 -0.60 3.38
N SER A 93 21.92 -0.33 4.36
CA SER A 93 21.52 1.01 4.79
C SER A 93 21.85 1.23 6.27
N HIS A 94 22.01 2.49 6.66
CA HIS A 94 22.22 2.88 8.05
C HIS A 94 21.18 3.92 8.45
N VAL A 95 20.59 3.69 9.62
CA VAL A 95 19.72 4.65 10.29
C VAL A 95 20.56 5.55 11.20
N GLY A 96 20.60 6.84 10.89
CA GLY A 96 21.30 7.81 11.73
C GLY A 96 20.46 8.20 12.96
N THR A 97 21.09 8.28 14.13
CA THR A 97 20.52 8.96 15.31
C THR A 97 21.07 10.39 15.45
N ALA A 98 20.22 11.26 16.00
CA ALA A 98 20.53 12.51 16.70
C ALA A 98 20.68 13.81 15.88
N ALA A 99 19.94 14.84 16.31
CA ALA A 99 20.26 16.28 16.45
C ALA A 99 21.04 17.06 15.36
N ALA A 100 21.51 16.44 14.29
CA ALA A 100 22.23 17.07 13.21
C ALA A 100 21.57 16.69 11.89
N LEU A 101 20.83 17.66 11.33
CA LEU A 101 20.34 17.72 9.95
C LEU A 101 19.08 16.88 9.67
N TYR A 102 18.07 17.54 9.10
CA TYR A 102 16.72 17.02 8.88
C TYR A 102 16.60 16.08 7.65
N THR A 103 17.59 15.21 7.39
CA THR A 103 17.53 14.13 6.37
C THR A 103 18.42 12.94 6.77
N ASN A 104 17.96 12.07 7.68
CA ASN A 104 18.80 11.05 8.35
C ASN A 104 18.72 9.63 7.77
N GLU A 105 18.70 9.48 6.44
CA GLU A 105 18.81 8.18 5.78
C GLU A 105 19.92 8.23 4.74
N ILE A 106 20.93 7.37 4.89
CA ILE A 106 21.97 7.22 3.87
C ILE A 106 21.77 5.88 3.16
N ALA A 107 20.87 5.89 2.17
CA ALA A 107 20.74 4.80 1.22
C ALA A 107 21.95 4.79 0.29
N SER A 108 22.52 3.61 0.04
CA SER A 108 23.59 3.48 -0.96
C SER A 108 23.00 3.65 -2.36
N ARG A 109 23.60 4.54 -3.14
CA ARG A 109 23.20 4.79 -4.54
C ARG A 109 24.21 4.12 -5.45
N ILE A 110 23.73 3.37 -6.43
CA ILE A 110 24.58 2.81 -7.47
C ILE A 110 24.32 3.59 -8.75
N ARG A 111 25.33 4.35 -9.18
CA ARG A 111 25.36 5.00 -10.47
C ARG A 111 26.17 4.16 -11.46
N VAL A 112 25.62 3.92 -12.63
CA VAL A 112 26.25 3.16 -13.70
C VAL A 112 26.20 4.01 -14.97
N VAL A 113 27.33 4.18 -15.65
CA VAL A 113 27.40 5.05 -16.84
C VAL A 113 26.66 4.42 -18.02
N ASN A 114 26.83 3.12 -18.23
CA ASN A 114 26.20 2.35 -19.29
C ASN A 114 25.07 1.49 -18.72
N ASP A 115 25.18 0.18 -18.87
CA ASP A 115 24.09 -0.75 -18.62
C ASP A 115 24.23 -1.50 -17.28
N VAL A 116 23.07 -1.82 -16.70
CA VAL A 116 22.93 -2.74 -15.57
C VAL A 116 22.21 -4.00 -16.07
N THR A 117 22.79 -5.17 -15.80
CA THR A 117 22.17 -6.46 -16.09
C THR A 117 22.11 -7.32 -14.84
N ILE A 118 20.91 -7.75 -14.46
CA ILE A 118 20.69 -8.72 -13.38
C ILE A 118 20.11 -9.97 -14.02
N THR A 119 20.93 -11.01 -14.17
CA THR A 119 20.52 -12.22 -14.89
C THR A 119 19.53 -13.06 -14.08
N ALA A 120 18.87 -14.01 -14.74
CA ALA A 120 18.02 -14.98 -14.07
C ALA A 120 18.76 -15.66 -12.89
N GLY A 121 18.05 -15.81 -11.77
CA GLY A 121 18.59 -16.36 -10.51
C GLY A 121 19.43 -15.38 -9.67
N ALA A 122 19.96 -14.30 -10.24
CA ALA A 122 20.69 -13.27 -9.49
C ALA A 122 19.74 -12.37 -8.71
N THR A 123 20.21 -11.77 -7.62
CA THR A 123 19.40 -10.91 -6.75
C THR A 123 20.14 -9.66 -6.30
N VAL A 124 19.51 -8.49 -6.40
CA VAL A 124 19.92 -7.26 -5.71
C VAL A 124 18.90 -6.98 -4.61
N ALA A 125 19.31 -6.90 -3.35
CA ALA A 125 18.37 -6.89 -2.24
C ALA A 125 18.73 -5.91 -1.13
N ALA A 126 17.70 -5.31 -0.54
CA ALA A 126 17.78 -4.50 0.66
C ALA A 126 16.82 -4.99 1.76
N ASP A 127 16.50 -6.28 1.79
CA ASP A 127 15.46 -6.85 2.67
C ASP A 127 15.79 -6.69 4.15
N GLY A 128 14.88 -6.10 4.94
CA GLY A 128 15.05 -5.91 6.39
C GLY A 128 16.19 -4.97 6.81
N LEU A 129 16.73 -4.17 5.89
CA LEU A 129 17.87 -3.28 6.13
C LEU A 129 17.47 -1.82 6.42
N GLY A 130 16.18 -1.54 6.55
CA GLY A 130 15.63 -0.23 6.89
C GLY A 130 15.63 0.07 8.38
N TYR A 131 14.63 0.82 8.85
CA TYR A 131 14.54 1.18 10.27
C TYR A 131 14.32 -0.06 11.15
N PRO A 132 15.00 -0.13 12.31
CA PRO A 132 14.72 -1.11 13.34
C PRO A 132 13.31 -1.02 13.89
N GLU A 133 12.92 -2.01 14.67
CA GLU A 133 11.64 -2.04 15.37
C GLU A 133 11.35 -0.74 16.14
N ASN A 134 10.11 -0.27 16.07
CA ASN A 134 9.65 0.98 16.68
C ASN A 134 10.41 2.24 16.25
N GLN A 135 11.10 2.21 15.11
CA GLN A 135 11.78 3.37 14.55
C GLN A 135 11.27 3.66 13.14
N GLY A 136 11.54 4.88 12.68
CA GLY A 136 11.04 5.42 11.42
C GLY A 136 9.80 6.31 11.59
N GLU A 137 9.53 7.12 10.57
CA GLU A 137 8.41 8.06 10.52
C GLU A 137 7.06 7.32 10.58
N GLY A 138 6.97 6.21 9.84
CA GLY A 138 5.84 5.29 9.81
C GLY A 138 6.00 4.10 10.75
N ARG A 139 6.65 4.25 11.91
CA ARG A 139 6.82 3.13 12.85
C ARG A 139 5.48 2.55 13.31
N GLY A 140 5.43 1.24 13.46
CA GLY A 140 4.32 0.58 14.12
C GLY A 140 4.21 0.99 15.58
N GLY A 141 2.98 1.17 16.08
CA GLY A 141 2.72 1.58 17.45
C GLY A 141 2.99 0.47 18.46
N ARG A 142 3.46 0.86 19.66
CA ARG A 142 3.58 -0.03 20.82
C ARG A 142 2.24 -0.11 21.55
N GLY A 143 1.54 -1.23 21.42
CA GLY A 143 0.28 -1.47 22.12
C GLY A 143 0.48 -2.00 23.53
N SER A 144 -0.50 -1.75 24.39
CA SER A 144 -0.59 -2.44 25.69
C SER A 144 -1.00 -3.90 25.49
N TYR A 145 -0.72 -4.77 26.47
CA TYR A 145 -1.14 -6.18 26.49
C TYR A 145 -0.56 -7.11 25.41
N GLY A 146 0.53 -6.73 24.75
CA GLY A 146 1.16 -7.62 23.78
C GLY A 146 0.90 -7.30 22.31
N ASP A 147 0.39 -6.12 21.95
CA ASP A 147 0.00 -5.80 20.58
C ASP A 147 1.04 -4.94 19.82
N GLY A 148 1.53 -5.43 18.69
CA GLY A 148 2.50 -4.72 17.83
C GLY A 148 1.91 -4.29 16.49
N GLY A 149 1.91 -2.99 16.22
CA GLY A 149 1.40 -2.46 14.94
C GLY A 149 2.36 -2.68 13.78
N GLY A 150 1.84 -2.84 12.56
CA GLY A 150 2.69 -2.94 11.38
C GLY A 150 3.40 -1.61 11.11
N GLY A 151 4.64 -1.65 10.62
CA GLY A 151 5.30 -0.47 10.05
C GLY A 151 4.59 -0.05 8.76
N GLY A 152 4.56 1.25 8.47
CA GLY A 152 4.05 1.82 7.23
C GLY A 152 5.16 2.55 6.46
N TYR A 153 5.08 2.59 5.13
CA TYR A 153 5.94 3.42 4.29
C TYR A 153 5.26 3.79 2.97
N GLY A 154 5.21 2.87 2.01
CA GLY A 154 4.46 3.03 0.77
C GLY A 154 2.98 2.70 0.95
N GLY A 155 2.68 1.70 1.78
CA GLY A 155 1.36 1.39 2.32
C GLY A 155 1.32 1.61 3.83
N ARG A 156 0.12 1.86 4.36
CA ARG A 156 -0.09 1.92 5.82
C ARG A 156 0.14 0.55 6.45
N GLY A 157 0.76 0.51 7.61
CA GLY A 157 0.88 -0.71 8.41
C GLY A 157 -0.47 -1.10 9.02
N GLY A 158 -0.67 -2.40 9.25
CA GLY A 158 -1.87 -2.92 9.88
C GLY A 158 -2.05 -2.37 11.30
N LEU A 159 -3.30 -2.05 11.64
CA LEU A 159 -3.71 -1.46 12.92
C LEU A 159 -3.95 -2.54 13.98
N PRO A 160 -3.19 -2.59 15.09
CA PRO A 160 -3.47 -3.53 16.18
C PRO A 160 -4.56 -2.97 17.13
N ASN A 161 -4.92 -3.71 18.18
CA ASN A 161 -6.09 -3.39 19.01
C ASN A 161 -5.93 -2.12 19.87
N THR A 162 -4.72 -1.88 20.37
CA THR A 162 -4.44 -0.81 21.34
C THR A 162 -3.31 0.13 20.91
N SER A 163 -2.81 0.01 19.68
CA SER A 163 -1.92 1.02 19.07
C SER A 163 -2.24 1.30 17.59
N ARG A 164 -1.51 2.25 16.99
CA ARG A 164 -1.68 2.63 15.58
C ARG A 164 -0.73 1.80 14.69
N GLY A 165 -1.17 1.46 13.49
CA GLY A 165 -0.27 1.06 12.40
C GLY A 165 0.47 2.27 11.85
N GLY A 166 1.61 2.04 11.23
CA GLY A 166 2.45 3.08 10.65
C GLY A 166 1.76 3.85 9.51
N ASP A 167 2.00 5.15 9.44
CA ASP A 167 1.61 6.00 8.31
C ASP A 167 2.53 5.80 7.10
N THR A 168 2.04 6.22 5.93
CA THR A 168 2.88 6.37 4.74
C THR A 168 3.68 7.67 4.81
N TYR A 169 4.90 7.69 4.29
CA TYR A 169 5.74 8.89 4.24
C TYR A 169 6.69 8.87 3.03
N GLY A 170 7.47 9.94 2.86
CA GLY A 170 8.35 10.11 1.71
C GLY A 170 7.59 10.37 0.39
N ARG A 171 8.35 10.48 -0.70
CA ARG A 171 7.83 10.74 -2.05
C ARG A 171 7.64 9.42 -2.78
N ALA A 172 6.53 9.28 -3.50
CA ALA A 172 6.27 8.09 -4.30
C ALA A 172 7.07 8.09 -5.61
N ASP A 173 7.21 9.25 -6.24
CA ASP A 173 7.86 9.47 -7.54
C ASP A 173 9.39 9.38 -7.46
N GLN A 174 9.95 9.67 -6.28
CA GLN A 174 11.38 9.62 -5.99
C GLN A 174 11.61 8.92 -4.64
N PRO A 175 11.35 7.59 -4.55
CA PRO A 175 11.45 6.88 -3.30
C PRO A 175 12.91 6.64 -2.94
N ASP A 176 13.40 7.36 -1.94
CA ASP A 176 14.78 7.27 -1.44
C ASP A 176 14.87 6.99 0.07
N ARG A 177 13.72 6.82 0.71
CA ARG A 177 13.59 6.63 2.16
C ARG A 177 13.60 5.14 2.51
N LEU A 178 14.07 4.79 3.70
CA LEU A 178 14.03 3.44 4.22
C LEU A 178 12.61 3.13 4.69
N GLY A 179 12.23 1.85 4.68
CA GLY A 179 11.00 1.38 5.33
C GLY A 179 11.09 1.49 6.85
N SER A 180 9.96 1.73 7.51
CA SER A 180 9.82 1.79 8.96
C SER A 180 9.69 0.41 9.60
N GLY A 181 10.15 0.29 10.85
CA GLY A 181 10.02 -0.93 11.64
C GLY A 181 8.62 -1.11 12.25
N GLY A 182 8.27 -2.36 12.49
CA GLY A 182 7.06 -2.76 13.21
C GLY A 182 7.14 -2.47 14.70
N GLY A 183 5.98 -2.39 15.35
CA GLY A 183 5.86 -2.16 16.79
C GLY A 183 6.09 -3.43 17.59
N ASN A 184 6.69 -3.30 18.78
CA ASN A 184 6.77 -4.37 19.78
C ASN A 184 5.98 -3.98 21.04
N PRO A 185 5.45 -4.96 21.79
CA PRO A 185 4.70 -4.65 23.01
C PRO A 185 5.53 -4.77 24.30
N GLN A 186 6.66 -5.48 24.29
CA GLN A 186 7.56 -5.66 25.45
C GLN A 186 9.03 -5.70 24.99
N SER A 187 9.98 -5.47 25.91
CA SER A 187 11.41 -5.29 25.61
C SER A 187 12.14 -6.55 25.12
N ASP A 188 11.57 -7.73 25.34
CA ASP A 188 12.08 -9.03 24.92
C ASP A 188 11.51 -9.49 23.56
N GLN A 189 10.62 -8.69 22.96
CA GLN A 189 10.00 -8.94 21.66
C GLN A 189 10.51 -7.93 20.64
N GLN A 190 10.72 -8.37 19.41
CA GLN A 190 11.32 -7.63 18.31
C GLN A 190 10.33 -7.50 17.16
N GLY A 191 9.94 -6.26 16.86
CA GLY A 191 9.21 -5.93 15.65
C GLY A 191 10.05 -6.19 14.41
N GLY A 192 9.37 -6.32 13.27
CA GLY A 192 10.07 -6.49 12.00
C GLY A 192 10.81 -5.22 11.60
N PHE A 193 12.02 -5.34 11.08
CA PHE A 193 12.77 -4.21 10.51
C PHE A 193 12.10 -3.77 9.22
N GLY A 194 12.13 -2.49 8.89
CA GLY A 194 11.70 -2.05 7.56
C GLY A 194 12.64 -2.53 6.45
N GLY A 195 12.19 -2.49 5.21
CA GLY A 195 13.05 -2.70 4.03
C GLY A 195 14.03 -1.54 3.83
N GLY A 196 15.21 -1.81 3.29
CA GLY A 196 16.18 -0.79 2.92
C GLY A 196 15.83 -0.09 1.61
N ALA A 197 16.78 0.60 1.00
CA ALA A 197 16.56 1.33 -0.25
C ALA A 197 17.55 0.87 -1.33
N VAL A 198 17.02 0.53 -2.50
CA VAL A 198 17.78 0.22 -3.71
C VAL A 198 17.59 1.36 -4.70
N LEU A 199 18.63 2.18 -4.90
CA LEU A 199 18.67 3.22 -5.93
C LEU A 199 19.67 2.82 -7.01
N LEU A 200 19.17 2.50 -8.21
CA LEU A 200 19.98 2.22 -9.39
C LEU A 200 19.76 3.32 -10.44
N ASP A 201 20.84 3.98 -10.84
CA ASP A 201 20.84 5.07 -11.81
C ASP A 201 21.80 4.73 -12.96
N ALA A 202 21.24 4.21 -14.06
CA ALA A 202 21.97 3.80 -15.25
C ALA A 202 21.83 4.85 -16.36
N GLY A 203 22.94 5.23 -17.01
CA GLY A 203 22.87 6.08 -18.19
C GLY A 203 22.30 5.35 -19.43
N GLY A 204 22.44 4.02 -19.47
CA GLY A 204 21.91 3.14 -20.51
C GLY A 204 20.67 2.37 -20.07
N ARG A 205 20.68 1.06 -20.32
CA ARG A 205 19.57 0.13 -20.05
C ARG A 205 19.72 -0.55 -18.68
N ILE A 206 18.61 -0.76 -17.99
CA ILE A 206 18.52 -1.72 -16.87
C ILE A 206 17.74 -2.96 -17.35
N THR A 207 18.38 -4.12 -17.36
CA THR A 207 17.77 -5.42 -17.68
C THR A 207 17.63 -6.26 -16.41
N VAL A 208 16.39 -6.60 -16.03
CA VAL A 208 16.08 -7.39 -14.83
C VAL A 208 15.44 -8.72 -15.22
N GLU A 209 16.25 -9.76 -15.32
CA GLU A 209 15.78 -11.16 -15.46
C GLU A 209 15.78 -11.91 -14.12
N GLY A 210 16.55 -11.40 -13.14
CA GLY A 210 16.58 -11.88 -11.76
C GLY A 210 15.64 -11.09 -10.85
N ASN A 211 16.08 -10.84 -9.62
CA ASN A 211 15.26 -10.20 -8.59
C ASN A 211 15.88 -8.88 -8.11
N ILE A 212 15.05 -7.86 -7.91
CA ILE A 212 15.36 -6.66 -7.10
C ILE A 212 14.36 -6.59 -5.96
N THR A 213 14.83 -6.66 -4.71
CA THR A 213 13.96 -6.72 -3.53
C THR A 213 14.29 -5.72 -2.43
N ALA A 214 13.26 -5.24 -1.72
CA ALA A 214 13.38 -4.38 -0.55
C ALA A 214 12.30 -4.73 0.48
N HIS A 215 12.17 -6.00 0.84
CA HIS A 215 11.11 -6.48 1.72
C HIS A 215 11.26 -6.00 3.17
N GLY A 216 10.14 -5.81 3.85
CA GLY A 216 10.10 -5.66 5.29
C GLY A 216 10.39 -6.98 6.01
N GLY A 217 11.13 -6.89 7.11
CA GLY A 217 11.40 -7.99 8.02
C GLY A 217 10.16 -8.42 8.79
N TRP A 218 10.15 -9.68 9.21
CA TRP A 218 9.06 -10.24 10.01
C TRP A 218 9.20 -9.81 11.47
N GLY A 219 8.09 -9.52 12.13
CA GLY A 219 8.09 -9.40 13.59
C GLY A 219 8.19 -10.76 14.25
N ASN A 220 8.71 -10.83 15.47
CA ASN A 220 8.64 -12.03 16.30
C ASN A 220 7.44 -11.93 17.28
N TYR A 221 6.95 -13.08 17.76
CA TYR A 221 6.00 -13.25 18.87
C TYR A 221 5.15 -12.01 19.23
N ARG A 222 3.95 -11.88 18.61
CA ARG A 222 2.98 -10.80 18.84
C ARG A 222 3.38 -9.38 18.37
N SER A 223 4.56 -9.24 17.76
CA SER A 223 5.03 -7.98 17.19
C SER A 223 4.53 -7.75 15.75
N GLY A 224 4.50 -6.49 15.34
CA GLY A 224 4.14 -6.11 13.97
C GLY A 224 5.27 -6.35 12.99
N GLY A 225 4.91 -6.61 11.73
CA GLY A 225 5.87 -6.69 10.63
C GLY A 225 6.41 -5.31 10.22
N GLY A 226 7.64 -5.24 9.75
CA GLY A 226 8.21 -4.01 9.20
C GLY A 226 7.62 -3.70 7.82
N SER A 227 7.62 -2.43 7.42
CA SER A 227 7.17 -2.05 6.07
C SER A 227 8.20 -2.41 5.00
N GLY A 228 7.75 -2.55 3.75
CA GLY A 228 8.66 -2.59 2.60
C GLY A 228 9.46 -1.30 2.47
N GLY A 229 10.57 -1.37 1.74
CA GLY A 229 11.52 -0.27 1.52
C GLY A 229 11.33 0.46 0.18
N SER A 230 12.40 1.09 -0.31
CA SER A 230 12.41 1.80 -1.59
C SER A 230 13.11 1.01 -2.68
N ILE A 231 12.53 0.99 -3.88
CA ILE A 231 13.23 0.59 -5.11
C ILE A 231 13.03 1.73 -6.11
N TRP A 232 14.12 2.37 -6.54
CA TRP A 232 14.08 3.41 -7.56
C TRP A 232 15.08 3.10 -8.66
N LEU A 233 14.55 2.82 -9.85
CA LEU A 233 15.32 2.52 -11.04
C LEU A 233 15.22 3.69 -12.02
N LYS A 234 16.37 4.27 -12.37
CA LYS A 234 16.51 5.32 -13.38
C LYS A 234 17.32 4.80 -14.55
N ALA A 235 16.78 4.89 -15.76
CA ALA A 235 17.43 4.39 -16.97
C ALA A 235 16.87 5.03 -18.24
N ALA A 236 17.63 4.98 -19.33
CA ALA A 236 17.11 5.27 -20.67
C ALA A 236 16.05 4.23 -21.09
N GLU A 237 16.21 2.98 -20.68
CA GLU A 237 15.26 1.90 -20.91
C GLU A 237 15.29 0.88 -19.77
N ILE A 238 14.14 0.33 -19.39
CA ILE A 238 14.02 -0.77 -18.41
C ILE A 238 13.32 -1.95 -19.07
N THR A 239 13.91 -3.15 -18.98
CA THR A 239 13.41 -4.38 -19.63
C THR A 239 13.67 -5.62 -18.77
N GLY A 240 13.17 -6.78 -19.20
CA GLY A 240 13.33 -8.09 -18.56
C GLY A 240 12.04 -8.70 -18.04
N GLY A 241 12.09 -9.97 -17.65
CA GLY A 241 10.96 -10.75 -17.13
C GLY A 241 11.05 -11.12 -15.65
N GLY A 242 11.98 -10.53 -14.91
CA GLY A 242 12.27 -10.85 -13.51
C GLY A 242 11.27 -10.29 -12.49
N LEU A 243 11.71 -10.15 -11.23
CA LEU A 243 10.91 -9.65 -10.12
C LEU A 243 11.47 -8.32 -9.59
N ILE A 244 10.60 -7.33 -9.39
CA ILE A 244 10.87 -6.10 -8.65
C ILE A 244 9.86 -6.01 -7.50
N ALA A 245 10.30 -6.16 -6.25
CA ALA A 245 9.37 -6.26 -5.13
C ALA A 245 9.78 -5.57 -3.82
N ALA A 246 8.82 -4.89 -3.19
CA ALA A 246 9.00 -4.19 -1.91
C ALA A 246 7.85 -4.52 -0.95
N ASP A 247 7.61 -5.81 -0.68
CA ASP A 247 6.52 -6.22 0.22
C ASP A 247 6.77 -5.86 1.68
N GLY A 248 5.69 -5.64 2.44
CA GLY A 248 5.71 -5.57 3.89
C GLY A 248 5.94 -6.93 4.55
N GLY A 249 6.46 -6.90 5.77
CA GLY A 249 6.78 -8.06 6.57
C GLY A 249 5.59 -8.64 7.34
N LYS A 250 5.71 -9.91 7.70
CA LYS A 250 4.73 -10.65 8.49
C LYS A 250 4.67 -10.13 9.94
N GLY A 251 3.48 -9.74 10.40
CA GLY A 251 3.17 -9.70 11.83
C GLY A 251 2.83 -11.11 12.32
N ILE A 252 3.38 -11.54 13.46
CA ILE A 252 3.10 -12.87 14.01
C ILE A 252 1.88 -12.79 14.94
N ALA A 253 0.85 -13.57 14.59
CA ALA A 253 -0.23 -13.93 15.48
C ALA A 253 0.09 -15.29 16.12
N ASP A 254 0.05 -15.36 17.44
CA ASP A 254 0.01 -16.64 18.17
C ASP A 254 -1.43 -17.19 18.08
N ALA A 255 -1.57 -18.50 17.88
CA ALA A 255 -2.86 -19.17 17.62
C ALA A 255 -3.86 -19.02 18.78
N ALA A 256 -3.38 -18.79 20.01
CA ALA A 256 -4.24 -18.54 21.17
C ALA A 256 -4.61 -17.05 21.31
N ILE A 257 -3.77 -16.11 20.85
CA ILE A 257 -4.02 -14.67 20.93
C ILE A 257 -3.38 -13.90 19.77
N VAL A 258 -4.21 -13.42 18.84
CA VAL A 258 -3.82 -12.68 17.62
C VAL A 258 -3.49 -11.22 17.98
N ARG A 259 -2.23 -10.79 17.82
CA ARG A 259 -1.77 -9.48 18.32
C ARG A 259 -0.81 -8.69 17.42
N GLY A 260 -0.01 -9.36 16.59
CA GLY A 260 0.86 -8.70 15.60
C GLY A 260 0.08 -8.34 14.33
N SER A 261 0.37 -7.19 13.72
CA SER A 261 -0.24 -6.75 12.45
C SER A 261 0.78 -6.73 11.30
N GLY A 262 0.29 -6.87 10.06
CA GLY A 262 1.13 -6.91 8.87
C GLY A 262 1.77 -5.56 8.55
N GLY A 263 3.00 -5.56 8.07
CA GLY A 263 3.66 -4.35 7.57
C GLY A 263 3.05 -3.90 6.24
N GLY A 264 3.00 -2.58 6.00
CA GLY A 264 2.59 -2.01 4.71
C GLY A 264 3.64 -2.24 3.62
N GLY A 265 3.21 -2.24 2.36
CA GLY A 265 4.13 -2.32 1.22
C GLY A 265 5.07 -1.12 1.12
N GLY A 266 6.14 -1.27 0.37
CA GLY A 266 7.16 -0.25 0.10
C GLY A 266 6.82 0.64 -1.10
N ARG A 267 7.81 1.34 -1.63
CA ARG A 267 7.64 2.22 -2.80
C ARG A 267 8.55 1.76 -3.93
N ILE A 268 7.99 1.62 -5.12
CA ILE A 268 8.72 1.25 -6.33
C ILE A 268 8.55 2.38 -7.34
N ALA A 269 9.63 2.86 -7.93
CA ALA A 269 9.59 3.84 -9.02
C ALA A 269 10.47 3.40 -10.19
N LEU A 270 9.89 3.38 -11.39
CA LEU A 270 10.58 3.22 -12.66
C LEU A 270 10.59 4.56 -13.39
N ASP A 271 11.71 5.27 -13.32
CA ASP A 271 11.90 6.56 -13.96
C ASP A 271 12.69 6.37 -15.27
N THR A 272 11.92 6.09 -16.33
CA THR A 272 12.45 5.85 -17.67
C THR A 272 11.48 6.35 -18.74
N PRO A 273 11.96 6.88 -19.87
CA PRO A 273 11.10 7.16 -21.02
C PRO A 273 10.67 5.88 -21.76
N SER A 274 11.40 4.76 -21.60
CA SER A 274 11.11 3.48 -22.28
C SER A 274 11.01 2.35 -21.25
N ASN A 275 9.80 2.11 -20.72
CA ASN A 275 9.53 0.94 -19.89
C ASN A 275 9.01 -0.22 -20.78
N LEU A 276 9.82 -1.26 -20.93
CA LEU A 276 9.52 -2.52 -21.63
C LEU A 276 9.58 -3.72 -20.67
N PHE A 277 9.62 -3.48 -19.36
CA PHE A 277 9.65 -4.54 -18.37
C PHE A 277 8.35 -5.33 -18.39
N GLY A 278 8.44 -6.62 -18.69
CA GLY A 278 7.30 -7.56 -18.75
C GLY A 278 7.26 -8.53 -17.56
N GLY A 279 8.09 -8.29 -16.55
CA GLY A 279 8.15 -9.10 -15.33
C GLY A 279 7.17 -8.65 -14.25
N ILE A 280 7.41 -9.12 -13.03
CA ILE A 280 6.54 -8.91 -11.87
C ILE A 280 6.96 -7.64 -11.13
N ILE A 281 6.02 -6.70 -10.93
CA ILE A 281 6.17 -5.57 -10.00
C ILE A 281 5.18 -5.76 -8.85
N ARG A 282 5.68 -5.78 -7.60
CA ARG A 282 4.85 -6.10 -6.43
C ARG A 282 5.25 -5.32 -5.18
N ALA A 283 4.30 -4.66 -4.52
CA ALA A 283 4.55 -3.97 -3.25
C ALA A 283 3.45 -4.34 -2.26
N LYS A 284 3.34 -5.62 -1.91
CA LYS A 284 2.21 -6.11 -1.14
C LYS A 284 2.32 -5.74 0.35
N GLY A 285 1.28 -5.18 0.95
CA GLY A 285 1.14 -5.17 2.41
C GLY A 285 0.85 -6.57 2.93
N HIS A 286 1.46 -6.96 4.05
CA HIS A 286 1.38 -8.34 4.49
C HIS A 286 -0.02 -8.67 5.06
N PRO A 287 -0.64 -9.79 4.66
CA PRO A 287 -2.01 -10.12 5.06
C PRO A 287 -2.14 -10.68 6.48
N SER A 288 -1.03 -10.88 7.19
CA SER A 288 -1.03 -11.58 8.48
C SER A 288 -1.31 -10.66 9.66
N GLY A 289 -2.02 -11.19 10.66
CA GLY A 289 -2.33 -10.50 11.91
C GLY A 289 -3.83 -10.31 12.13
N VAL A 290 -4.18 -9.44 13.08
CA VAL A 290 -5.58 -8.98 13.24
C VAL A 290 -5.97 -8.09 12.05
N HIS A 291 -5.01 -7.32 11.51
CA HIS A 291 -5.24 -6.41 10.38
C HIS A 291 -4.09 -6.50 9.35
N PRO A 292 -4.43 -6.60 8.05
CA PRO A 292 -3.45 -6.59 6.98
C PRO A 292 -2.80 -5.21 6.86
N GLY A 293 -1.55 -5.18 6.39
CA GLY A 293 -0.94 -3.95 5.88
C GLY A 293 -1.51 -3.62 4.50
N HIS A 294 -1.61 -2.34 4.18
CA HIS A 294 -2.00 -1.87 2.84
C HIS A 294 -0.86 -2.03 1.83
N HIS A 295 -1.20 -2.15 0.55
CA HIS A 295 -0.24 -2.24 -0.52
C HIS A 295 0.54 -0.93 -0.68
N GLY A 296 1.76 -1.07 -1.15
CA GLY A 296 2.73 -0.01 -1.40
C GLY A 296 2.63 0.53 -2.81
N THR A 297 3.27 1.67 -3.05
CA THR A 297 3.03 2.46 -4.26
C THR A 297 3.96 2.07 -5.40
N TYR A 298 3.44 2.02 -6.61
CA TYR A 298 4.23 1.98 -7.84
C TYR A 298 4.09 3.28 -8.64
N MET A 299 5.23 3.88 -8.94
CA MET A 299 5.35 5.05 -9.80
C MET A 299 6.08 4.71 -11.07
N PHE A 300 5.54 5.25 -12.16
CA PHE A 300 6.14 5.23 -13.47
C PHE A 300 5.69 6.49 -14.19
N ARG A 301 6.40 6.89 -15.24
CA ARG A 301 5.96 8.01 -16.06
C ARG A 301 4.61 7.65 -16.69
N PRO A 302 3.51 8.35 -16.36
CA PRO A 302 2.23 8.08 -16.99
C PRO A 302 2.37 8.34 -18.48
N ASP A 303 1.78 7.46 -19.27
CA ASP A 303 1.78 7.56 -20.73
C ASP A 303 0.34 7.33 -21.17
N ALA A 304 -0.28 8.40 -21.67
CA ALA A 304 -1.67 8.38 -22.09
C ALA A 304 -1.92 7.40 -23.25
N ASP A 305 -0.87 7.05 -24.00
CA ASP A 305 -0.97 6.12 -25.13
C ASP A 305 -0.74 4.66 -24.72
N LYS A 306 -0.45 4.38 -23.43
CA LYS A 306 -0.19 3.03 -22.94
C LYS A 306 -1.33 2.45 -22.12
N ASP A 307 -1.52 1.15 -22.28
CA ASP A 307 -2.38 0.35 -21.43
C ASP A 307 -1.66 0.03 -20.12
N LEU A 308 -2.35 0.21 -19.00
CA LEU A 308 -1.90 -0.24 -17.68
C LEU A 308 -2.51 -1.61 -17.39
N VAL A 309 -1.67 -2.62 -17.22
CA VAL A 309 -2.09 -3.96 -16.80
C VAL A 309 -1.57 -4.23 -15.39
N ILE A 310 -2.47 -4.51 -14.46
CA ILE A 310 -2.17 -4.85 -13.07
C ILE A 310 -2.44 -6.34 -12.87
N GLU A 311 -1.37 -7.10 -12.65
CA GLU A 311 -1.40 -8.56 -12.44
C GLU A 311 -0.96 -8.96 -11.03
N HIS A 312 -0.56 -7.98 -10.22
CA HIS A 312 -0.01 -8.16 -8.88
C HIS A 312 -0.42 -7.03 -7.93
N ASP A 313 -0.35 -7.33 -6.63
CA ASP A 313 -0.81 -6.42 -5.58
C ASP A 313 0.08 -5.17 -5.49
N ILE A 314 -0.53 -4.02 -5.77
CA ILE A 314 0.13 -2.72 -5.77
C ILE A 314 -0.86 -1.59 -5.52
N ALA A 315 -0.34 -0.42 -5.20
CA ALA A 315 -1.13 0.79 -5.06
C ALA A 315 -0.64 1.92 -5.98
N LEU A 316 -1.55 2.82 -6.35
CA LEU A 316 -1.17 4.17 -6.80
C LEU A 316 -1.12 5.11 -5.59
N PRO A 317 -0.16 6.05 -5.55
CA PRO A 317 -0.12 7.05 -4.52
C PRO A 317 -1.32 8.01 -4.60
N PRO A 318 -1.60 8.69 -3.49
CA PRO A 318 -2.67 9.67 -3.40
C PRO A 318 -2.38 10.99 -4.14
N GLY A 319 -3.43 11.73 -4.47
CA GLY A 319 -3.34 13.13 -4.92
C GLY A 319 -2.78 13.33 -6.33
N THR A 320 -2.80 12.30 -7.16
CA THR A 320 -2.36 12.39 -8.56
C THR A 320 -3.52 12.08 -9.48
N ASN A 321 -3.67 12.85 -10.57
CA ASN A 321 -4.55 12.52 -11.67
C ASN A 321 -3.81 11.61 -12.63
N TRP A 322 -4.28 10.38 -12.74
CA TRP A 322 -3.67 9.35 -13.56
C TRP A 322 -4.38 9.28 -14.91
N VAL A 323 -3.62 9.31 -16.00
CA VAL A 323 -4.15 9.19 -17.36
C VAL A 323 -3.48 8.00 -18.05
N PHE A 324 -4.30 7.06 -18.53
CA PHE A 324 -3.86 5.90 -19.32
C PHE A 324 -4.76 5.71 -20.54
N ARG A 325 -4.32 4.90 -21.50
CA ARG A 325 -5.18 4.47 -22.59
C ARG A 325 -6.29 3.58 -22.06
N SER A 326 -5.92 2.45 -21.46
CA SER A 326 -6.82 1.53 -20.78
C SER A 326 -6.26 1.06 -19.44
N LEU A 327 -7.12 0.57 -18.54
CA LEU A 327 -6.73 -0.14 -17.32
C LEU A 327 -7.32 -1.55 -17.33
N THR A 328 -6.47 -2.55 -17.13
CA THR A 328 -6.86 -3.94 -16.88
C THR A 328 -6.34 -4.39 -15.52
N VAL A 329 -7.22 -4.84 -14.62
CA VAL A 329 -6.85 -5.49 -13.35
C VAL A 329 -7.24 -6.96 -13.43
N THR A 330 -6.25 -7.86 -13.26
CA THR A 330 -6.41 -9.30 -13.54
C THR A 330 -5.63 -10.16 -12.54
N ASN A 331 -5.62 -11.48 -12.77
CA ASN A 331 -4.81 -12.46 -12.04
C ASN A 331 -5.03 -12.47 -10.52
N GLY A 332 -6.25 -12.18 -10.07
CA GLY A 332 -6.53 -12.15 -8.64
C GLY A 332 -5.90 -10.98 -7.89
N SER A 333 -5.34 -9.99 -8.60
CA SER A 333 -4.61 -8.89 -7.97
C SER A 333 -5.54 -7.89 -7.30
N THR A 334 -5.00 -7.26 -6.26
CA THR A 334 -5.61 -6.09 -5.63
C THR A 334 -4.84 -4.84 -6.04
N PHE A 335 -5.51 -3.99 -6.81
CA PHE A 335 -5.03 -2.66 -7.17
C PHE A 335 -5.63 -1.63 -6.22
N GLU A 336 -4.81 -1.06 -5.33
CA GLU A 336 -5.24 -0.06 -4.36
C GLU A 336 -5.09 1.37 -4.90
N ILE A 337 -6.08 2.21 -4.63
CA ILE A 337 -5.97 3.66 -4.86
C ILE A 337 -5.90 4.34 -3.49
N GLN A 338 -4.71 4.81 -3.14
CA GLN A 338 -4.52 5.46 -1.84
C GLN A 338 -5.09 6.88 -1.84
N SER A 339 -5.50 7.31 -0.65
CA SER A 339 -5.92 8.68 -0.36
C SER A 339 -5.12 9.24 0.82
N VAL A 340 -4.86 10.56 0.81
CA VAL A 340 -4.42 11.28 2.01
C VAL A 340 -5.64 11.93 2.64
N PRO A 341 -6.10 11.48 3.81
CA PRO A 341 -7.09 12.20 4.60
C PRO A 341 -6.43 13.49 5.08
N GLY A 342 -7.06 14.63 4.81
CA GLY A 342 -6.53 15.92 5.26
C GLY A 342 -6.33 15.93 6.77
N THR A 343 -5.15 16.37 7.22
CA THR A 343 -4.89 16.60 8.64
C THR A 343 -5.12 18.06 8.96
N ALA A 344 -6.13 18.35 9.79
CA ALA A 344 -6.30 19.58 10.58
C ALA A 344 -7.23 20.72 10.09
N ASP A 345 -7.91 20.66 8.94
CA ASP A 345 -8.93 21.68 8.62
C ASP A 345 -10.34 21.26 9.02
N LEU A 346 -11.02 22.12 9.81
CA LEU A 346 -12.41 21.98 10.25
C LEU A 346 -13.43 21.86 9.10
N ASN A 347 -13.00 22.14 7.87
CA ASN A 347 -13.83 22.12 6.65
C ASN A 347 -13.53 20.93 5.72
N TYR A 348 -12.53 20.07 6.02
CA TYR A 348 -12.23 18.85 5.25
C TYR A 348 -11.95 19.08 3.75
N THR A 349 -11.48 20.28 3.37
CA THR A 349 -11.27 20.71 1.98
C THR A 349 -9.98 20.22 1.32
N ASN A 350 -9.08 19.59 2.07
CA ASN A 350 -7.74 19.17 1.60
C ASN A 350 -7.65 17.65 1.38
N GLU A 351 -8.77 16.97 1.14
CA GLU A 351 -8.79 15.55 0.78
C GLU A 351 -8.17 15.35 -0.60
N LEU A 352 -7.13 14.52 -0.68
CA LEU A 352 -6.49 14.16 -1.95
C LEU A 352 -6.91 12.73 -2.30
N ALA A 353 -8.05 12.61 -2.96
CA ALA A 353 -8.43 11.40 -3.69
C ALA A 353 -7.71 11.38 -5.04
N SER A 354 -7.13 10.25 -5.41
CA SER A 354 -6.59 10.08 -6.77
C SER A 354 -7.75 9.86 -7.75
N ARG A 355 -7.63 10.48 -8.93
CA ARG A 355 -8.59 10.30 -10.03
C ARG A 355 -7.91 9.48 -11.12
N LEU A 356 -8.64 8.51 -11.66
CA LEU A 356 -8.21 7.75 -12.83
C LEU A 356 -9.02 8.19 -14.04
N LEU A 357 -8.33 8.67 -15.06
CA LEU A 357 -8.87 8.96 -16.37
C LEU A 357 -8.32 7.94 -17.37
N LEU A 358 -9.21 7.25 -18.06
CA LEU A 358 -8.91 6.27 -19.09
C LEU A 358 -9.47 6.79 -20.40
N ILE A 359 -8.65 6.83 -21.44
CA ILE A 359 -9.07 7.30 -22.77
C ILE A 359 -10.04 6.29 -23.40
N GLU A 360 -9.78 5.01 -23.19
CA GLU A 360 -10.57 3.88 -23.66
C GLU A 360 -11.16 3.16 -22.45
N ASP A 361 -10.71 1.93 -22.15
CA ASP A 361 -11.50 0.98 -21.39
C ASP A 361 -11.00 0.76 -19.96
N LEU A 362 -11.94 0.39 -19.08
CA LEU A 362 -11.68 -0.20 -17.77
C LEU A 362 -12.12 -1.66 -17.80
N PHE A 363 -11.24 -2.59 -17.42
CA PHE A 363 -11.57 -3.99 -17.22
C PHE A 363 -11.07 -4.49 -15.85
N VAL A 364 -11.99 -4.99 -15.02
CA VAL A 364 -11.68 -5.66 -13.75
C VAL A 364 -12.15 -7.10 -13.83
N ALA A 365 -11.21 -8.05 -13.89
CA ALA A 365 -11.48 -9.49 -14.03
C ALA A 365 -12.18 -10.08 -12.78
N SER A 366 -12.85 -11.22 -12.92
CA SER A 366 -13.73 -11.80 -11.88
C SER A 366 -13.09 -12.11 -10.52
N ASN A 367 -11.77 -12.25 -10.45
CA ASN A 367 -11.03 -12.45 -9.20
C ASN A 367 -10.19 -11.22 -8.79
N ALA A 368 -10.17 -10.18 -9.60
CA ALA A 368 -9.41 -8.97 -9.37
C ALA A 368 -10.22 -7.95 -8.56
N THR A 369 -9.52 -7.09 -7.83
CA THR A 369 -10.12 -6.03 -7.03
C THR A 369 -9.45 -4.69 -7.31
N LEU A 370 -10.25 -3.68 -7.63
CA LEU A 370 -9.87 -2.27 -7.57
C LEU A 370 -10.42 -1.70 -6.25
N SER A 371 -9.52 -1.37 -5.31
CA SER A 371 -9.87 -1.13 -3.91
C SER A 371 -9.46 0.26 -3.43
N ALA A 372 -10.31 0.86 -2.62
CA ALA A 372 -9.97 1.92 -1.68
C ALA A 372 -10.44 1.58 -0.26
N ASN A 373 -10.60 0.29 0.06
CA ASN A 373 -11.11 -0.15 1.36
C ASN A 373 -10.22 0.33 2.51
N SER A 374 -10.81 0.87 3.58
CA SER A 374 -10.09 1.37 4.76
C SER A 374 -9.02 2.46 4.50
N LEU A 375 -8.98 3.07 3.31
CA LEU A 375 -7.98 4.10 2.94
C LEU A 375 -8.43 5.53 3.24
N GLY A 376 -9.63 5.71 3.79
CA GLY A 376 -10.18 6.99 4.22
C GLY A 376 -9.63 7.49 5.56
N TYR A 377 -10.44 8.28 6.28
CA TYR A 377 -10.07 8.82 7.57
C TYR A 377 -9.88 7.72 8.62
N ARG A 378 -8.90 7.92 9.49
CA ARG A 378 -8.68 7.02 10.63
C ARG A 378 -9.75 7.23 11.70
N HIS A 379 -9.77 6.31 12.67
CA HIS A 379 -10.65 6.37 13.84
C HIS A 379 -10.79 7.80 14.41
N THR A 380 -11.97 8.15 14.89
CA THR A 380 -12.31 9.46 15.49
C THR A 380 -11.98 10.68 14.60
N SER A 381 -11.74 10.46 13.32
CA SER A 381 -11.37 11.49 12.35
C SER A 381 -12.31 11.48 11.14
N GLY A 382 -12.43 12.63 10.49
CA GLY A 382 -13.34 12.85 9.35
C GLY A 382 -14.62 13.61 9.74
N PRO A 383 -15.38 14.11 8.76
CA PRO A 383 -16.58 14.93 9.01
C PRO A 383 -17.67 14.21 9.80
N GLY A 384 -17.85 12.92 9.51
CA GLY A 384 -18.81 12.02 10.15
C GLY A 384 -18.18 11.07 11.16
N ALA A 385 -17.03 11.44 11.75
CA ALA A 385 -16.35 10.61 12.73
C ALA A 385 -17.27 10.17 13.88
N GLY A 386 -17.13 8.90 14.29
CA GLY A 386 -17.80 8.43 15.50
C GLY A 386 -17.32 9.21 16.73
N THR A 387 -18.17 9.36 17.75
CA THR A 387 -17.76 9.93 19.04
C THR A 387 -17.37 8.83 20.03
N VAL A 388 -16.37 9.13 20.85
CA VAL A 388 -15.98 8.27 21.99
C VAL A 388 -17.07 8.33 23.06
N GLY A 389 -17.46 7.16 23.59
CA GLY A 389 -18.46 7.03 24.65
C GLY A 389 -18.09 5.96 25.67
N ASN A 390 -18.48 6.15 26.93
CA ASN A 390 -18.27 5.16 27.99
C ASN A 390 -19.22 3.97 27.75
N ASN A 391 -18.67 2.77 27.52
CA ASN A 391 -19.41 1.56 27.15
C ASN A 391 -19.74 1.37 25.66
N GLY A 392 -19.24 2.24 24.77
CA GLY A 392 -19.43 2.05 23.33
C GLY A 392 -19.14 3.29 22.50
N GLY A 393 -18.14 3.21 21.62
CA GLY A 393 -17.89 4.18 20.57
C GLY A 393 -18.93 4.09 19.45
N ALA A 394 -19.32 5.24 18.91
CA ALA A 394 -20.22 5.29 17.76
C ALA A 394 -19.51 4.86 16.47
N GLY A 395 -20.28 4.26 15.56
CA GLY A 395 -19.87 4.08 14.18
C GLY A 395 -19.81 5.42 13.45
N ALA A 396 -19.02 5.48 12.38
CA ALA A 396 -18.94 6.69 11.56
C ALA A 396 -20.10 6.78 10.54
N SER A 397 -20.41 8.02 10.17
CA SER A 397 -21.38 8.38 9.12
C SER A 397 -20.66 8.76 7.84
N HIS A 398 -21.19 8.36 6.69
CA HIS A 398 -20.90 8.85 5.33
C HIS A 398 -21.96 8.23 4.44
N GLY A 399 -22.68 8.95 3.59
CA GLY A 399 -23.80 8.38 2.83
C GLY A 399 -25.07 8.07 3.65
N GLY A 400 -24.93 7.45 4.82
CA GLY A 400 -25.95 7.24 5.85
C GLY A 400 -25.43 7.60 7.26
N LEU A 401 -26.29 7.48 8.28
CA LEU A 401 -25.90 7.66 9.68
C LEU A 401 -25.21 6.42 10.24
N GLY A 402 -24.11 6.61 10.97
CA GLY A 402 -23.48 5.53 11.73
C GLY A 402 -24.41 5.03 12.84
N GLY A 403 -24.17 3.80 13.30
CA GLY A 403 -24.83 3.27 14.48
C GLY A 403 -24.32 3.97 15.75
N THR A 404 -25.21 4.26 16.69
CA THR A 404 -24.82 4.66 18.05
C THR A 404 -24.15 3.48 18.77
N GLY A 405 -23.04 3.76 19.44
CA GLY A 405 -22.57 2.89 20.52
C GLY A 405 -23.46 3.06 21.74
N ALA A 406 -23.33 2.18 22.75
CA ALA A 406 -24.20 2.23 23.93
C ALA A 406 -24.17 3.58 24.70
N ALA A 407 -23.15 4.42 24.49
CA ALA A 407 -23.10 5.81 24.99
C ALA A 407 -22.50 6.80 23.99
N GLY A 408 -22.44 6.46 22.69
CA GLY A 408 -21.86 7.31 21.65
C GLY A 408 -22.94 8.07 20.88
N THR A 409 -22.64 9.31 20.47
CA THR A 409 -23.46 10.07 19.54
C THR A 409 -22.91 9.95 18.11
N VAL A 410 -23.79 10.06 17.14
CA VAL A 410 -23.45 9.91 15.71
C VAL A 410 -23.44 11.30 15.09
N ARG A 411 -22.41 11.59 14.29
CA ARG A 411 -22.34 12.85 13.53
C ARG A 411 -23.24 12.79 12.29
N PRO A 412 -23.71 13.94 11.77
CA PRO A 412 -24.54 13.97 10.57
C PRO A 412 -23.87 13.34 9.34
N VAL A 413 -24.70 12.91 8.39
CA VAL A 413 -24.28 12.48 7.06
C VAL A 413 -23.64 13.65 6.31
N TYR A 414 -22.61 13.38 5.49
CA TYR A 414 -21.94 14.39 4.66
C TYR A 414 -21.69 13.89 3.23
N GLY A 415 -21.20 14.78 2.38
CA GLY A 415 -20.90 14.54 0.96
C GLY A 415 -22.11 14.66 0.03
N ASP A 416 -21.84 14.80 -1.25
CA ASP A 416 -22.84 14.95 -2.32
C ASP A 416 -23.10 13.59 -3.01
N PRO A 417 -24.34 13.07 -3.03
CA PRO A 417 -24.66 11.84 -3.76
C PRO A 417 -24.50 11.93 -5.30
N LEU A 418 -24.47 13.14 -5.87
CA LEU A 418 -24.29 13.38 -7.30
C LEU A 418 -22.86 13.78 -7.67
N ALA A 419 -21.98 13.94 -6.68
CA ALA A 419 -20.55 14.14 -6.85
C ALA A 419 -19.78 13.46 -5.71
N PRO A 420 -19.81 12.12 -5.61
CA PRO A 420 -19.21 11.40 -4.50
C PRO A 420 -17.69 11.34 -4.65
N GLY A 421 -17.01 12.37 -4.14
CA GLY A 421 -15.55 12.48 -4.14
C GLY A 421 -14.89 12.42 -2.76
N LEU A 422 -15.68 12.45 -1.69
CA LEU A 422 -15.15 12.53 -0.33
C LEU A 422 -14.84 11.16 0.28
N LEU A 423 -13.85 11.12 1.15
CA LEU A 423 -13.45 9.93 1.89
C LEU A 423 -14.47 9.61 3.00
N GLY A 424 -14.60 8.33 3.35
CA GLY A 424 -15.32 7.86 4.51
C GLY A 424 -14.61 8.24 5.83
N SER A 425 -15.41 8.47 6.87
CA SER A 425 -14.97 8.80 8.23
C SER A 425 -14.66 7.56 9.07
N GLY A 426 -13.78 7.71 10.06
CA GLY A 426 -13.43 6.62 10.98
C GLY A 426 -14.32 6.56 12.22
N GLY A 427 -14.64 5.35 12.68
CA GLY A 427 -15.42 5.10 13.88
C GLY A 427 -14.67 5.43 15.17
N ALA A 428 -15.32 5.32 16.33
CA ALA A 428 -14.73 5.66 17.63
C ALA A 428 -14.39 4.45 18.51
N GLY A 429 -13.46 4.63 19.44
CA GLY A 429 -13.20 3.69 20.54
C GLY A 429 -14.10 3.91 21.75
N ASP A 430 -13.95 3.03 22.75
CA ASP A 430 -14.52 3.21 24.10
C ASP A 430 -13.66 4.21 24.89
N GLY A 431 -14.28 5.11 25.66
CA GLY A 431 -13.57 6.06 26.53
C GLY A 431 -12.88 5.40 27.73
N SER A 432 -13.27 4.16 28.07
CA SER A 432 -12.76 3.43 29.25
C SER A 432 -11.59 2.49 28.95
N THR A 433 -11.32 2.16 27.68
CA THR A 433 -10.17 1.33 27.29
C THR A 433 -9.56 1.83 25.98
N PRO A 434 -8.22 1.79 25.80
CA PRO A 434 -7.57 2.29 24.59
C PRO A 434 -7.85 1.35 23.41
N GLN A 435 -8.99 1.55 22.72
CA GLN A 435 -9.41 0.80 21.54
C GLN A 435 -9.62 1.74 20.36
N TYR A 436 -9.36 1.25 19.15
CA TYR A 436 -9.52 2.02 17.92
C TYR A 436 -10.73 1.56 17.13
N GLY A 437 -11.57 2.53 16.72
CA GLY A 437 -12.63 2.30 15.74
C GLY A 437 -12.07 2.02 14.35
N GLY A 438 -12.93 1.50 13.48
CA GLY A 438 -12.57 1.22 12.09
C GLY A 438 -12.19 2.47 11.31
N SER A 439 -11.31 2.36 10.32
CA SER A 439 -11.00 3.47 9.39
C SER A 439 -12.10 3.57 8.33
N GLY A 440 -12.40 4.77 7.84
CA GLY A 440 -13.35 4.94 6.75
C GLY A 440 -12.82 4.42 5.40
N GLY A 441 -13.72 4.15 4.46
CA GLY A 441 -13.36 3.84 3.08
C GLY A 441 -12.74 5.04 2.36
N GLY A 442 -11.88 4.79 1.38
CA GLY A 442 -11.30 5.83 0.52
C GLY A 442 -12.26 6.28 -0.59
N ALA A 443 -11.74 6.93 -1.63
CA ALA A 443 -12.53 7.34 -2.79
C ALA A 443 -11.95 6.74 -4.07
N LEU A 444 -12.81 6.13 -4.88
CA LEU A 444 -12.50 5.64 -6.22
C LEU A 444 -13.22 6.53 -7.24
N ILE A 445 -12.47 7.44 -7.86
CA ILE A 445 -12.99 8.34 -8.89
C ILE A 445 -12.42 7.90 -10.25
N LEU A 446 -13.26 7.29 -11.07
CA LEU A 446 -12.89 6.63 -12.32
C LEU A 446 -13.70 7.20 -13.48
N ALA A 447 -13.02 7.62 -14.54
CA ALA A 447 -13.64 8.02 -15.80
C ALA A 447 -13.01 7.25 -16.95
N ALA A 448 -13.82 6.51 -17.71
CA ALA A 448 -13.42 5.82 -18.93
C ALA A 448 -14.09 6.45 -20.15
N GLY A 449 -13.31 6.73 -21.20
CA GLY A 449 -13.83 7.23 -22.47
C GLY A 449 -14.50 6.14 -23.32
N GLY A 450 -14.23 4.87 -23.02
CA GLY A 450 -14.81 3.67 -23.62
C GLY A 450 -15.76 2.92 -22.67
N ARG A 451 -15.64 1.60 -22.61
CA ARG A 451 -16.48 0.73 -21.78
C ARG A 451 -15.80 0.43 -20.45
N ALA A 452 -16.57 0.47 -19.37
CA ALA A 452 -16.17 -0.03 -18.07
C ALA A 452 -16.82 -1.40 -17.81
N VAL A 453 -16.00 -2.43 -17.67
CA VAL A 453 -16.44 -3.80 -17.36
C VAL A 453 -15.91 -4.21 -15.99
N VAL A 454 -16.82 -4.51 -15.07
CA VAL A 454 -16.51 -4.95 -13.72
C VAL A 454 -17.07 -6.36 -13.53
N GLU A 455 -16.24 -7.38 -13.76
CA GLU A 455 -16.55 -8.77 -13.42
C GLU A 455 -16.08 -9.13 -12.01
N GLY A 456 -15.02 -8.48 -11.53
CA GLY A 456 -14.49 -8.60 -10.16
C GLY A 456 -15.11 -7.60 -9.21
N SER A 457 -14.27 -6.93 -8.42
CA SER A 457 -14.72 -6.03 -7.36
C SER A 457 -14.17 -4.61 -7.53
N LEU A 458 -15.04 -3.63 -7.37
CA LEU A 458 -14.71 -2.20 -7.27
C LEU A 458 -15.22 -1.68 -5.92
N THR A 459 -14.34 -1.49 -4.94
CA THR A 459 -14.77 -1.36 -3.54
C THR A 459 -14.10 -0.23 -2.78
N ALA A 460 -14.88 0.52 -1.99
CA ALA A 460 -14.42 1.54 -1.06
C ALA A 460 -15.04 1.34 0.34
N HIS A 461 -15.01 0.12 0.86
CA HIS A 461 -15.61 -0.24 2.15
C HIS A 461 -14.91 0.43 3.34
N GLY A 462 -15.70 0.74 4.37
CA GLY A 462 -15.20 1.07 5.70
C GLY A 462 -14.56 -0.14 6.37
N GLY A 463 -13.52 0.10 7.16
CA GLY A 463 -12.89 -0.90 7.98
C GLY A 463 -13.74 -1.27 9.19
N ASP A 464 -13.76 -2.55 9.51
CA ASP A 464 -14.38 -3.06 10.74
C ASP A 464 -13.67 -2.47 11.98
N ALA A 465 -14.45 -2.28 13.03
CA ALA A 465 -13.94 -2.00 14.36
C ALA A 465 -13.22 -3.23 14.91
N ASN A 466 -12.12 -2.99 15.60
CA ASN A 466 -11.31 -4.05 16.11
C ASN A 466 -11.93 -4.68 17.38
N PRO A 467 -12.30 -5.97 17.39
CA PRO A 467 -12.90 -6.65 18.56
C PRO A 467 -11.91 -6.91 19.70
N GLY A 468 -10.64 -6.55 19.57
CA GLY A 468 -9.64 -6.77 20.61
C GLY A 468 -9.49 -8.24 21.01
N THR A 469 -8.66 -8.49 22.02
CA THR A 469 -8.47 -9.83 22.62
C THR A 469 -8.82 -9.84 24.11
N ALA A 470 -9.45 -8.76 24.62
CA ALA A 470 -10.09 -8.81 25.91
C ALA A 470 -11.26 -9.80 25.83
N PRO A 471 -11.53 -10.63 26.86
CA PRO A 471 -12.48 -11.74 26.77
C PRO A 471 -13.89 -11.25 26.46
N SER A 472 -14.27 -11.18 25.18
CA SER A 472 -15.61 -10.97 24.57
C SER A 472 -16.56 -9.92 25.19
N THR A 473 -16.18 -9.16 26.21
CA THR A 473 -17.10 -8.39 27.06
C THR A 473 -16.73 -6.92 27.22
N THR A 474 -15.58 -6.48 26.69
CA THR A 474 -15.10 -5.09 26.84
C THR A 474 -14.69 -4.39 25.55
N SER A 475 -14.69 -5.06 24.39
CA SER A 475 -14.39 -4.40 23.12
C SER A 475 -15.59 -3.73 22.49
N ARG A 476 -15.62 -2.40 22.53
CA ARG A 476 -16.81 -1.59 22.27
C ARG A 476 -16.49 -0.44 21.31
N ALA A 477 -15.84 -0.77 20.20
CA ALA A 477 -15.41 0.16 19.17
C ALA A 477 -16.40 0.18 17.99
N GLY A 478 -16.62 1.37 17.44
CA GLY A 478 -17.51 1.61 16.31
C GLY A 478 -16.80 1.44 14.97
N GLY A 479 -17.53 0.96 13.97
CA GLY A 479 -17.01 0.71 12.63
C GLY A 479 -16.79 1.97 11.82
N GLY A 480 -15.85 1.91 10.86
CA GLY A 480 -15.62 2.99 9.91
C GLY A 480 -16.74 3.06 8.87
N SER A 481 -17.06 4.26 8.38
CA SER A 481 -18.06 4.40 7.32
C SER A 481 -17.50 4.01 5.96
N GLY A 482 -18.37 3.60 5.05
CA GLY A 482 -18.04 3.42 3.65
C GLY A 482 -17.47 4.69 3.03
N GLY A 483 -16.76 4.54 1.93
CA GLY A 483 -16.16 5.61 1.16
C GLY A 483 -17.02 6.05 -0.03
N SER A 484 -16.36 6.46 -1.10
CA SER A 484 -17.03 6.91 -2.33
C SER A 484 -16.59 6.11 -3.55
N VAL A 485 -17.54 5.70 -4.39
CA VAL A 485 -17.27 5.16 -5.72
C VAL A 485 -17.98 6.04 -6.74
N TRP A 486 -17.20 6.65 -7.62
CA TRP A 486 -17.68 7.45 -8.75
C TRP A 486 -17.13 6.85 -10.04
N LEU A 487 -17.98 6.11 -10.75
CA LEU A 487 -17.64 5.51 -12.03
C LEU A 487 -18.40 6.20 -13.16
N VAL A 488 -17.65 6.71 -14.13
CA VAL A 488 -18.16 7.38 -15.32
C VAL A 488 -17.67 6.63 -16.55
N ALA A 489 -18.57 6.14 -17.39
CA ALA A 489 -18.20 5.52 -18.67
C ALA A 489 -19.37 5.50 -19.65
N PRO A 490 -19.16 5.62 -20.97
CA PRO A 490 -20.24 5.46 -21.95
C PRO A 490 -21.12 4.24 -21.76
N ALA A 491 -20.51 3.11 -21.40
CA ALA A 491 -21.19 1.88 -21.01
C ALA A 491 -20.54 1.30 -19.76
N ILE A 492 -21.35 0.92 -18.78
CA ILE A 492 -20.93 0.20 -17.58
C ILE A 492 -21.61 -1.16 -17.61
N ALA A 493 -20.81 -2.23 -17.49
CA ALA A 493 -21.29 -3.59 -17.60
C ALA A 493 -20.53 -4.57 -16.70
N GLY A 494 -21.05 -5.79 -16.59
CA GLY A 494 -20.43 -6.90 -15.85
C GLY A 494 -21.31 -7.45 -14.74
N ARG A 495 -20.82 -8.48 -14.06
CA ARG A 495 -21.54 -9.23 -13.03
C ARG A 495 -20.89 -9.17 -11.65
N GLY A 496 -19.83 -8.37 -11.53
CA GLY A 496 -19.03 -8.22 -10.33
C GLY A 496 -19.73 -7.47 -9.19
N ALA A 497 -18.94 -6.95 -8.26
CA ALA A 497 -19.42 -6.16 -7.14
C ALA A 497 -18.90 -4.71 -7.20
N ILE A 498 -19.79 -3.75 -6.99
CA ILE A 498 -19.44 -2.34 -6.76
C ILE A 498 -19.94 -1.98 -5.36
N GLY A 499 -19.02 -1.69 -4.43
CA GLY A 499 -19.33 -1.63 -3.00
C GLY A 499 -18.74 -0.42 -2.28
N ALA A 500 -19.51 0.16 -1.37
CA ALA A 500 -19.03 1.15 -0.41
C ALA A 500 -19.69 0.93 0.96
N ASP A 501 -19.81 -0.31 1.42
CA ASP A 501 -20.41 -0.64 2.72
C ASP A 501 -19.63 -0.07 3.91
N GLY A 502 -20.31 0.12 5.03
CA GLY A 502 -19.68 0.42 6.30
C GLY A 502 -18.95 -0.79 6.89
N GLY A 503 -18.06 -0.53 7.84
CA GLY A 503 -17.41 -1.55 8.66
C GLY A 503 -18.19 -1.86 9.92
N LYS A 504 -18.10 -3.08 10.41
CA LYS A 504 -18.82 -3.59 11.59
C LYS A 504 -18.33 -2.93 12.88
N GLY A 505 -19.23 -2.60 13.78
CA GLY A 505 -18.91 -2.32 15.19
C GLY A 505 -18.73 -3.61 15.98
N THR A 506 -18.22 -3.51 17.21
CA THR A 506 -18.01 -4.68 18.08
C THR A 506 -19.14 -4.80 19.12
N PRO A 507 -20.09 -5.74 18.97
CA PRO A 507 -21.14 -5.96 19.97
C PRO A 507 -20.62 -6.79 21.14
N THR A 508 -20.74 -6.29 22.39
CA THR A 508 -20.31 -7.02 23.61
C THR A 508 -21.47 -7.52 24.46
N SER A 509 -22.61 -6.83 24.48
CA SER A 509 -23.84 -7.26 25.16
C SER A 509 -25.05 -6.49 24.64
N THR A 510 -26.24 -6.79 25.16
CA THR A 510 -27.47 -6.00 24.91
C THR A 510 -27.44 -4.59 25.53
N THR A 511 -26.44 -4.29 26.35
CA THR A 511 -26.29 -3.00 27.06
C THR A 511 -24.99 -2.26 26.75
N THR A 512 -24.04 -2.90 26.08
CA THR A 512 -22.72 -2.34 25.77
C THR A 512 -22.24 -2.82 24.40
N GLY A 513 -21.59 -1.94 23.64
CA GLY A 513 -21.06 -2.29 22.32
C GLY A 513 -20.85 -1.08 21.43
N GLY A 514 -20.03 -1.25 20.39
CA GLY A 514 -19.77 -0.23 19.40
C GLY A 514 -20.76 -0.27 18.24
N GLY A 515 -21.12 0.90 17.71
CA GLY A 515 -22.07 1.03 16.60
C GLY A 515 -21.47 0.64 15.25
N GLY A 516 -22.30 0.14 14.34
CA GLY A 516 -21.89 -0.17 12.97
C GLY A 516 -21.59 1.09 12.16
N GLY A 517 -20.62 1.03 11.25
CA GLY A 517 -20.37 2.13 10.30
C GLY A 517 -21.50 2.23 9.27
N ALA A 518 -21.80 3.44 8.83
CA ALA A 518 -22.73 3.67 7.73
C ALA A 518 -22.16 3.22 6.38
N GLY A 519 -23.03 2.86 5.44
CA GLY A 519 -22.63 2.67 4.05
C GLY A 519 -22.46 4.00 3.33
N GLY A 520 -21.50 4.07 2.42
CA GLY A 520 -21.03 5.27 1.73
C GLY A 520 -21.83 5.68 0.49
N ARG A 521 -21.15 6.23 -0.53
CA ARG A 521 -21.82 6.80 -1.71
C ARG A 521 -21.33 6.16 -2.99
N ILE A 522 -22.26 5.75 -3.86
CA ILE A 522 -21.97 5.23 -5.19
C ILE A 522 -22.72 6.06 -6.24
N LEU A 523 -22.01 6.54 -7.25
CA LEU A 523 -22.56 7.13 -8.47
C LEU A 523 -22.05 6.36 -9.69
N LEU A 524 -22.98 5.81 -10.47
CA LEU A 524 -22.71 5.23 -11.79
C LEU A 524 -23.28 6.16 -12.87
N ALA A 525 -22.40 6.81 -13.62
CA ALA A 525 -22.77 7.73 -14.69
C ALA A 525 -22.43 7.14 -16.06
N TYR A 526 -23.43 7.05 -16.95
CA TYR A 526 -23.29 6.35 -18.24
C TYR A 526 -24.15 6.94 -19.36
N GLY A 527 -23.87 6.54 -20.61
CA GLY A 527 -24.47 7.11 -21.82
C GLY A 527 -23.52 8.03 -22.58
N ARG A 528 -23.97 9.18 -23.08
CA ARG A 528 -23.06 10.11 -23.79
C ARG A 528 -22.26 10.97 -22.80
N VAL A 529 -21.12 10.45 -22.36
CA VAL A 529 -20.21 11.04 -21.36
C VAL A 529 -19.40 12.24 -21.87
N ALA A 530 -19.28 12.43 -23.18
CA ALA A 530 -18.71 13.65 -23.75
C ALA A 530 -19.50 14.87 -23.21
N ASP A 531 -18.80 15.74 -22.49
CA ASP A 531 -19.32 16.94 -21.82
C ASP A 531 -20.23 16.70 -20.60
N LEU A 532 -19.92 15.69 -19.77
CA LEU A 532 -20.64 15.39 -18.52
C LEU A 532 -20.95 16.66 -17.69
N GLU A 533 -19.98 17.57 -17.56
CA GLU A 533 -20.12 18.84 -16.82
C GLU A 533 -21.12 19.82 -17.47
N ARG A 534 -21.26 19.80 -18.80
CA ARG A 534 -22.15 20.69 -19.56
C ARG A 534 -23.57 20.14 -19.66
N ARG A 535 -23.72 18.81 -19.67
CA ARG A 535 -24.98 18.10 -19.93
C ARG A 535 -25.62 17.47 -18.70
N ALA A 536 -25.03 17.64 -17.51
CA ALA A 536 -25.59 17.15 -16.25
C ALA A 536 -27.04 17.61 -15.97
N LYS A 537 -27.46 18.75 -16.55
CA LYS A 537 -28.84 19.26 -16.42
C LYS A 537 -29.90 18.42 -17.15
N ASP A 538 -29.51 17.71 -18.21
CA ASP A 538 -30.39 16.86 -19.01
C ASP A 538 -30.34 15.40 -18.55
N ALA A 539 -29.59 15.12 -17.48
CA ALA A 539 -29.34 13.78 -17.00
C ALA A 539 -30.54 13.23 -16.22
N ILE A 540 -30.84 11.96 -16.44
CA ILE A 540 -31.88 11.25 -15.69
C ILE A 540 -31.20 10.61 -14.47
N VAL A 541 -31.60 11.06 -13.28
CA VAL A 541 -31.11 10.55 -12.00
C VAL A 541 -32.13 9.57 -11.41
N THR A 542 -31.69 8.37 -11.05
CA THR A 542 -32.53 7.39 -10.34
C THR A 542 -31.81 6.76 -9.16
N ASP A 543 -32.59 6.33 -8.16
CA ASP A 543 -32.11 5.61 -6.97
C ASP A 543 -32.20 4.09 -7.17
N THR A 544 -33.04 3.66 -8.10
CA THR A 544 -33.19 2.26 -8.52
C THR A 544 -32.38 1.99 -9.77
N ARG A 545 -31.88 0.75 -9.90
CA ARG A 545 -31.16 0.31 -11.10
C ARG A 545 -32.07 0.45 -12.33
N PRO A 546 -31.66 1.22 -13.33
CA PRO A 546 -32.44 1.38 -14.55
C PRO A 546 -32.17 0.22 -15.52
N SER A 547 -33.15 -0.14 -16.34
CA SER A 547 -33.08 -1.31 -17.24
C SER A 547 -32.11 -1.16 -18.40
N ASN A 548 -31.64 0.06 -18.67
CA ASN A 548 -30.69 0.40 -19.72
C ASN A 548 -29.22 0.43 -19.22
N LEU A 549 -28.97 -0.04 -18.00
CA LEU A 549 -27.63 -0.27 -17.47
C LEU A 549 -27.26 -1.75 -17.64
N ASP A 550 -26.21 -2.03 -18.42
CA ASP A 550 -25.73 -3.40 -18.72
C ASP A 550 -24.96 -4.06 -17.56
N PHE A 551 -25.06 -3.52 -16.35
CA PHE A 551 -24.44 -4.05 -15.14
C PHE A 551 -25.47 -4.83 -14.32
N ASP A 552 -25.28 -6.14 -14.23
CA ASP A 552 -26.15 -7.06 -13.49
C ASP A 552 -25.52 -7.55 -12.18
N GLY A 553 -24.35 -7.00 -11.82
CA GLY A 553 -23.63 -7.33 -10.60
C GLY A 553 -24.26 -6.77 -9.31
N LEU A 554 -23.61 -7.00 -8.17
CA LEU A 554 -24.02 -6.44 -6.88
C LEU A 554 -23.61 -4.97 -6.79
N VAL A 555 -24.55 -4.08 -6.40
CA VAL A 555 -24.22 -2.70 -5.99
C VAL A 555 -24.65 -2.52 -4.54
N THR A 556 -23.70 -2.23 -3.65
CA THR A 556 -23.96 -2.22 -2.21
C THR A 556 -23.38 -1.00 -1.48
N VAL A 557 -24.20 -0.42 -0.62
CA VAL A 557 -23.87 0.67 0.32
C VAL A 557 -24.49 0.34 1.68
N ALA A 558 -24.40 -0.91 2.11
CA ALA A 558 -25.00 -1.37 3.34
C ALA A 558 -24.32 -0.70 4.54
N GLY A 559 -25.13 -0.29 5.51
CA GLY A 559 -24.64 -0.03 6.86
C GLY A 559 -24.29 -1.35 7.53
N ALA A 560 -23.28 -1.33 8.39
CA ALA A 560 -22.78 -2.54 9.01
C ALA A 560 -23.47 -2.85 10.33
N SER A 561 -23.33 -4.10 10.79
CA SER A 561 -23.77 -4.53 12.11
C SER A 561 -22.97 -3.87 13.24
N GLY A 562 -23.58 -3.68 14.39
CA GLY A 562 -22.96 -3.24 15.64
C GLY A 562 -23.97 -3.33 16.77
N PHE A 563 -23.71 -2.64 17.89
CA PHE A 563 -24.70 -2.49 18.97
C PHE A 563 -26.02 -1.93 18.44
N THR A 564 -25.92 -0.86 17.66
CA THR A 564 -26.92 -0.52 16.66
C THR A 564 -26.28 -0.61 15.27
N PRO A 565 -27.04 -1.04 14.25
CA PRO A 565 -26.55 -1.06 12.89
C PRO A 565 -26.37 0.36 12.35
N GLY A 566 -25.39 0.55 11.47
CA GLY A 566 -25.33 1.75 10.63
C GLY A 566 -26.45 1.75 9.60
N GLU A 567 -26.84 2.92 9.14
CA GLU A 567 -27.76 3.07 8.03
C GLU A 567 -27.06 2.80 6.69
N ALA A 568 -27.85 2.38 5.70
CA ALA A 568 -27.38 2.30 4.34
C ALA A 568 -27.06 3.69 3.78
N GLY A 569 -26.11 3.72 2.85
CA GLY A 569 -25.73 4.91 2.12
C GLY A 569 -26.60 5.20 0.91
N THR A 570 -26.01 5.89 -0.07
CA THR A 570 -26.73 6.30 -1.28
C THR A 570 -26.13 5.69 -2.53
N VAL A 571 -26.98 5.09 -3.37
CA VAL A 571 -26.66 4.75 -4.75
C VAL A 571 -27.41 5.71 -5.67
N ARG A 572 -26.73 6.25 -6.68
CA ARG A 572 -27.32 7.04 -7.75
C ARG A 572 -26.88 6.50 -9.10
N TYR A 573 -27.83 6.44 -10.02
CA TYR A 573 -27.58 6.15 -11.42
C TYR A 573 -27.88 7.41 -12.22
N LEU A 574 -26.91 7.84 -13.03
CA LEU A 574 -26.99 9.03 -13.86
C LEU A 574 -26.90 8.62 -15.33
N TYR A 575 -28.03 8.65 -16.02
CA TYR A 575 -28.07 8.36 -17.45
C TYR A 575 -28.05 9.65 -18.26
N LEU A 576 -27.12 9.72 -19.22
CA LEU A 576 -27.02 10.81 -20.19
C LEU A 576 -27.58 10.36 -21.55
N PRO A 577 -28.89 10.62 -21.82
CA PRO A 577 -29.51 10.20 -23.07
C PRO A 577 -28.86 10.88 -24.29
N PRO A 578 -28.98 10.27 -25.48
CA PRO A 578 -28.68 10.98 -26.72
C PRO A 578 -29.60 12.21 -26.86
N PRO A 579 -29.16 13.30 -27.52
CA PRO A 579 -29.98 14.49 -27.74
C PRO A 579 -31.31 14.08 -28.38
N THR A 580 -32.41 14.59 -27.83
CA THR A 580 -33.73 14.53 -28.44
C THR A 580 -33.77 15.50 -29.62
N GLY A 581 -33.27 15.03 -30.76
CA GLY A 581 -33.31 15.77 -32.01
C GLY A 581 -33.13 14.80 -33.16
N THR A 582 -34.24 14.42 -33.80
CA THR A 582 -34.24 13.72 -35.08
C THR A 582 -33.53 14.61 -36.10
N LEU A 583 -32.28 14.28 -36.45
CA LEU A 583 -31.69 14.82 -37.66
C LEU A 583 -32.40 14.15 -38.83
N PHE A 584 -33.45 14.79 -39.35
CA PHE A 584 -33.98 14.43 -40.66
C PHE A 584 -32.89 14.76 -41.69
N MET A 585 -32.08 13.77 -42.05
CA MET A 585 -31.40 13.79 -43.34
C MET A 585 -32.48 13.62 -44.41
N VAL A 586 -32.96 14.75 -44.95
CA VAL A 586 -33.62 14.75 -46.25
C VAL A 586 -32.52 14.46 -47.27
N ARG A 587 -32.66 13.34 -47.99
CA ARG A 587 -31.75 12.91 -49.06
C ARG A 587 -31.70 13.93 -50.19
#